data_AF-A0A7J9J1S0-F1
#
_entry.id   AF-A0A7J9J1S0-F1
#
_cell.length_a   1.000
_cell.length_b   1.000
_cell.length_c   1.000
_cell.angle_alpha   90.00
_cell.angle_beta   90.00
_cell.angle_gamma   90.00
#
_symmetry.space_group_name_H-M   'P 1'
#
loop_
_entity.id
_entity.type
_entity.pdbx_description
1 polymer ?
#
loop_
_entity_poly.entity_id
_entity_poly.type
_entity_poly.pdbx_seq_one_letter_code
_entity_poly.pdbx_strand_id
1 'polypeptide(L)'
;MKLRFEASDDPLEKITTTEAIRTLINFYRTSHQCYAAKEKVDEISKVRGTVLDSGGSQASFLMQSYTLTKRSFVNMSRDFGYYWLRLLIYVVVTVCIGTIYLNIGTSYNSILARGACASFVFGFVTFMSIGGFPSFVEDMKVFQRERLNGHYGVTAFVIGNTLSAMPFLIMITFISGTICYFMVRLHPGFEHYMFFVLCLYASVTVVESLMMAIASIVPNFLMGIITGAGIQGIFMLVSGYFRLPNDIPKPVWRYPMSYISFHFWAL
;
A
#
# COMPACT_ATOMS: atom_id res chain seq x y z
N MET A 1 -43.92 55.47 15.41
CA MET A 1 -44.02 54.13 16.01
C MET A 1 -42.77 53.34 15.66
N LYS A 2 -41.74 53.35 16.53
CA LYS A 2 -40.56 52.49 16.42
C LYS A 2 -40.44 51.76 17.75
N LEU A 3 -40.89 50.52 17.79
CA LEU A 3 -40.71 49.60 18.92
C LEU A 3 -39.21 49.34 19.06
N ARG A 4 -38.62 49.90 20.10
CA ARG A 4 -37.23 49.67 20.52
C ARG A 4 -37.25 48.31 21.20
N PHE A 5 -36.62 47.30 20.59
CA PHE A 5 -36.40 46.01 21.23
C PHE A 5 -35.67 46.26 22.55
N GLU A 6 -36.30 45.91 23.67
CA GLU A 6 -35.62 45.78 24.96
C GLU A 6 -34.62 44.63 24.79
N ALA A 7 -33.33 44.98 24.77
CA ALA A 7 -32.27 43.98 24.88
C ALA A 7 -32.41 43.34 26.26
N SER A 8 -32.57 42.02 26.27
CA SER A 8 -32.70 41.21 27.48
C SER A 8 -31.53 41.52 28.42
N ASP A 9 -31.80 42.06 29.60
CA ASP A 9 -30.82 42.30 30.68
C ASP A 9 -30.41 40.96 31.33
N ASP A 10 -30.03 39.98 30.52
CA ASP A 10 -29.57 38.70 31.02
C ASP A 10 -28.10 38.84 31.42
N PRO A 11 -27.72 38.68 32.70
CA PRO A 11 -26.32 38.77 33.15
C PRO A 11 -25.39 37.78 32.43
N LEU A 12 -25.95 36.78 31.75
CA LEU A 12 -25.27 35.85 30.86
C LEU A 12 -24.76 36.49 29.54
N GLU A 13 -25.34 37.60 29.06
CA GLU A 13 -24.87 38.29 27.85
C GLU A 13 -23.57 39.09 28.07
N LYS A 14 -23.24 39.41 29.33
CA LYS A 14 -22.07 40.23 29.70
C LYS A 14 -20.83 39.41 30.06
N ILE A 15 -20.96 38.09 30.19
CA ILE A 15 -19.88 37.21 30.62
C ILE A 15 -19.24 36.58 29.38
N THR A 16 -17.92 36.68 29.27
CA THR A 16 -17.21 36.01 28.17
C THR A 16 -17.31 34.49 28.34
N THR A 17 -17.40 33.73 27.23
CA THR A 17 -17.50 32.26 27.27
C THR A 17 -16.40 31.62 28.15
N THR A 18 -15.20 32.21 28.13
CA THR A 18 -14.05 31.79 28.92
C THR A 18 -14.24 32.00 30.43
N GLU A 19 -14.85 33.11 30.84
CA GLU A 19 -15.15 33.41 32.25
C GLU A 19 -16.28 32.54 32.79
N ALA A 20 -17.30 32.27 31.97
CA ALA A 20 -18.37 31.34 32.31
C ALA A 20 -17.80 29.92 32.55
N ILE A 21 -16.94 29.43 31.65
CA ILE A 21 -16.26 28.12 31.81
C ILE A 21 -15.43 28.10 33.10
N ARG A 22 -14.64 29.14 33.39
CA ARG A 22 -13.83 29.19 34.62
C ARG A 22 -14.68 29.18 35.89
N THR A 23 -15.77 29.94 35.89
CA THR A 23 -16.70 30.00 37.02
C THR A 23 -17.32 28.64 37.29
N LEU A 24 -17.79 27.96 36.24
CA LEU A 24 -18.35 26.60 36.35
C LEU A 24 -17.33 25.58 36.83
N ILE A 25 -16.09 25.62 36.33
CA ILE A 25 -15.01 24.72 36.78
C ILE A 25 -14.69 24.95 38.26
N ASN A 26 -14.60 26.21 38.70
CA ASN A 26 -14.33 26.54 40.10
C ASN A 26 -15.46 26.08 41.03
N PHE A 27 -16.72 26.28 40.62
CA PHE A 27 -17.87 25.81 41.36
C PHE A 27 -17.92 24.27 41.43
N TYR A 28 -17.64 23.57 40.32
CA TYR A 28 -17.58 22.11 40.32
C TYR A 28 -16.49 21.61 41.27
N ARG A 29 -15.29 22.22 41.28
CA ARG A 29 -14.18 21.83 42.15
C ARG A 29 -14.50 21.90 43.63
N THR A 30 -15.29 22.89 44.06
CA THR A 30 -15.71 23.06 45.47
C THR A 30 -17.02 22.34 45.80
N SER A 31 -17.75 21.87 44.79
CA SER A 31 -19.04 21.18 44.97
C SER A 31 -18.89 19.81 45.63
N HIS A 32 -19.94 19.42 46.36
CA HIS A 32 -20.07 18.07 46.93
C HIS A 32 -19.98 16.96 45.86
N GLN A 33 -20.42 17.22 44.63
CA GLN A 33 -20.37 16.23 43.53
C GLN A 33 -18.93 15.85 43.14
N CYS A 34 -18.00 16.81 43.14
CA CYS A 34 -16.59 16.56 42.87
C CYS A 34 -15.96 15.71 43.99
N TYR A 35 -16.29 15.97 45.25
CA TYR A 35 -15.83 15.15 46.38
C TYR A 35 -16.38 13.72 46.28
N ALA A 36 -17.69 13.55 46.06
CA ALA A 36 -18.30 12.24 45.90
C ALA A 36 -17.74 11.45 44.70
N ALA A 37 -17.44 12.12 43.58
CA ALA A 37 -16.81 11.48 42.43
C ALA A 37 -15.38 11.02 42.73
N LYS A 38 -14.58 11.86 43.43
CA LYS A 38 -13.23 11.49 43.86
C LYS A 38 -13.21 10.34 44.85
N GLU A 39 -14.13 10.36 45.82
CA GLU A 39 -14.30 9.28 46.79
C GLU A 39 -14.63 7.96 46.08
N LYS A 40 -15.58 7.95 45.13
CA LYS A 40 -15.85 6.77 44.31
C LYS A 40 -14.64 6.28 43.51
N VAL A 41 -13.85 7.18 42.93
CA VAL A 41 -12.62 6.79 42.21
C VAL A 41 -11.59 6.19 43.15
N ASP A 42 -11.42 6.76 44.35
CA ASP A 42 -10.52 6.25 45.38
C ASP A 42 -10.97 4.87 45.89
N GLU A 43 -12.26 4.69 46.14
CA GLU A 43 -12.86 3.39 46.45
C GLU A 43 -12.58 2.36 45.36
N ILE A 44 -12.85 2.69 44.09
CA ILE A 44 -12.58 1.80 42.95
C ILE A 44 -11.08 1.47 42.84
N SER A 45 -10.19 2.43 43.13
CA SER A 45 -8.74 2.21 43.09
C SER A 45 -8.23 1.27 44.19
N LYS A 46 -8.91 1.26 45.35
CA LYS A 46 -8.60 0.37 46.49
C LYS A 46 -9.12 -1.05 46.25
N VAL A 47 -10.17 -1.21 45.44
CA VAL A 47 -10.61 -2.52 44.98
C VAL A 47 -9.52 -3.10 44.09
N ARG A 48 -8.73 -4.05 44.63
CA ARG A 48 -7.84 -4.92 43.84
C ARG A 48 -8.69 -5.88 43.00
N GLY A 49 -9.36 -5.35 41.98
CA GLY A 49 -9.93 -6.16 40.91
C GLY A 49 -8.80 -6.87 40.16
N THR A 50 -9.11 -8.02 39.56
CA THR A 50 -8.26 -8.56 38.49
C THR A 50 -8.11 -7.46 37.44
N VAL A 51 -6.87 -7.14 37.05
CA VAL A 51 -6.62 -6.27 35.90
C VAL A 51 -7.45 -6.84 34.75
N LEU A 52 -8.48 -6.11 34.32
CA LEU A 52 -9.19 -6.40 33.09
C LEU A 52 -8.18 -6.11 32.00
N ASP A 53 -7.31 -7.08 31.75
CA ASP A 53 -6.48 -7.06 30.57
C ASP A 53 -7.47 -7.00 29.42
N SER A 54 -7.40 -5.96 28.58
CA SER A 54 -8.22 -5.92 27.38
C SER A 54 -7.70 -7.04 26.50
N GLY A 55 -8.17 -8.25 26.74
CA GLY A 55 -7.74 -9.44 26.05
C GLY A 55 -7.93 -9.13 24.58
N GLY A 56 -6.81 -9.03 23.87
CA GLY A 56 -6.84 -8.86 22.43
C GLY A 56 -7.60 -10.03 21.80
N SER A 57 -7.63 -10.05 20.47
CA SER A 57 -8.25 -11.13 19.72
C SER A 57 -7.98 -12.52 20.29
N GLN A 58 -9.07 -13.20 20.71
CA GLN A 58 -9.05 -14.57 21.25
C GLN A 58 -8.76 -15.63 20.17
N ALA A 59 -8.71 -15.22 18.90
CA ALA A 59 -8.47 -16.10 17.76
C ALA A 59 -6.98 -16.36 17.57
N SER A 60 -6.62 -17.59 17.17
CA SER A 60 -5.24 -17.92 16.81
C SER A 60 -4.77 -17.12 15.59
N PHE A 61 -3.46 -16.91 15.49
CA PHE A 61 -2.84 -16.18 14.39
C PHE A 61 -3.24 -16.71 13.00
N LEU A 62 -3.29 -18.04 12.84
CA LEU A 62 -3.69 -18.68 11.59
C LEU A 62 -5.16 -18.43 11.26
N MET A 63 -6.04 -18.46 12.26
CA MET A 63 -7.46 -18.18 12.05
C MET A 63 -7.69 -16.71 11.67
N GLN A 64 -6.96 -15.79 12.31
CA GLN A 64 -6.97 -14.37 11.95
C GLN A 64 -6.50 -14.19 10.50
N SER A 65 -5.34 -14.75 10.15
CA SER A 65 -4.78 -14.63 8.80
C SER A 65 -5.70 -15.24 7.74
N TYR A 66 -6.21 -16.46 7.94
CA TYR A 66 -7.14 -17.11 6.99
C TYR A 66 -8.42 -16.31 6.78
N THR A 67 -9.01 -15.80 7.86
CA THR A 67 -10.24 -14.99 7.78
C THR A 67 -9.99 -13.68 7.03
N LEU A 68 -8.85 -13.04 7.29
CA LEU A 68 -8.42 -11.83 6.58
C LEU A 68 -8.16 -12.12 5.11
N THR A 69 -7.48 -13.22 4.77
CA THR A 69 -7.27 -13.66 3.38
C THR A 69 -8.60 -13.86 2.67
N LYS A 70 -9.54 -14.58 3.29
CA LYS A 70 -10.87 -14.82 2.70
C LYS A 70 -11.63 -13.51 2.45
N ARG A 71 -11.60 -12.58 3.42
CA ARG A 71 -12.22 -11.26 3.29
C ARG A 71 -11.57 -10.44 2.17
N SER A 72 -10.24 -10.33 2.20
CA SER A 72 -9.47 -9.57 1.21
C SER A 72 -9.65 -10.16 -0.19
N PHE A 73 -9.63 -11.49 -0.33
CA PHE A 73 -9.87 -12.16 -1.61
C PHE A 73 -11.25 -11.85 -2.19
N VAL A 74 -12.31 -11.90 -1.37
CA VAL A 74 -13.66 -11.52 -1.82
C VAL A 74 -13.71 -10.04 -2.21
N ASN A 75 -13.09 -9.17 -1.42
CA ASN A 75 -13.01 -7.73 -1.73
C ASN A 75 -12.32 -7.49 -3.08
N MET A 76 -11.13 -8.06 -3.26
CA MET A 76 -10.32 -7.99 -4.48
C MET A 76 -11.02 -8.58 -5.70
N SER A 77 -11.79 -9.67 -5.52
CA SER A 77 -12.52 -10.29 -6.64
C SER A 77 -13.72 -9.47 -7.12
N ARG A 78 -14.36 -8.73 -6.21
CA ARG A 78 -15.55 -7.91 -6.48
C ARG A 78 -15.19 -6.52 -6.99
N ASP A 79 -14.04 -6.00 -6.59
CA ASP A 79 -13.50 -4.76 -7.15
C ASP A 79 -12.97 -5.01 -8.57
N PHE A 80 -13.83 -4.77 -9.55
CA PHE A 80 -13.49 -4.91 -10.96
C PHE A 80 -12.35 -3.97 -11.40
N GLY A 81 -12.30 -2.76 -10.83
CA GLY A 81 -11.29 -1.77 -11.18
C GLY A 81 -9.88 -2.19 -10.75
N TYR A 82 -9.79 -2.90 -9.64
CA TYR A 82 -8.51 -3.19 -9.01
C TYR A 82 -7.65 -4.23 -9.78
N TYR A 83 -8.21 -5.40 -10.09
CA TYR A 83 -7.47 -6.46 -10.80
C TYR A 83 -7.94 -6.74 -12.23
N TRP A 84 -9.24 -6.62 -12.54
CA TRP A 84 -9.74 -6.97 -13.88
C TRP A 84 -9.42 -5.91 -14.92
N LEU A 85 -9.69 -4.63 -14.62
CA LEU A 85 -9.28 -3.52 -15.48
C LEU A 85 -7.76 -3.49 -15.64
N ARG A 86 -7.04 -3.74 -14.54
CA ARG A 86 -5.59 -3.83 -14.54
C ARG A 86 -5.09 -4.97 -15.44
N LEU A 87 -5.65 -6.17 -15.33
CA LEU A 87 -5.34 -7.28 -16.21
C LEU A 87 -5.56 -6.91 -17.69
N LEU A 88 -6.69 -6.28 -18.01
CA LEU A 88 -7.00 -5.86 -19.37
C LEU A 88 -5.95 -4.89 -19.93
N ILE A 89 -5.55 -3.88 -19.16
CA ILE A 89 -4.53 -2.90 -19.60
C ILE A 89 -3.17 -3.60 -19.76
N TYR A 90 -2.82 -4.53 -18.88
CA TYR A 90 -1.56 -5.29 -18.99
C TYR A 90 -1.54 -6.14 -20.26
N VAL A 91 -2.64 -6.82 -20.59
CA VAL A 91 -2.77 -7.59 -21.83
C VAL A 91 -2.63 -6.68 -23.05
N VAL A 92 -3.36 -5.56 -23.09
CA VAL A 92 -3.30 -4.61 -24.21
C VAL A 92 -1.87 -4.10 -24.41
N VAL A 93 -1.20 -3.68 -23.34
CA VAL A 93 0.15 -3.12 -23.47
C VAL A 93 1.16 -4.19 -23.84
N THR A 94 1.09 -5.39 -23.28
CA THR A 94 2.00 -6.48 -23.66
C THR A 94 1.79 -6.97 -25.09
N VAL A 95 0.56 -6.93 -25.60
CA VAL A 95 0.29 -7.14 -27.02
C VAL A 95 0.92 -6.03 -27.86
N CYS A 96 0.75 -4.75 -27.50
CA CYS A 96 1.39 -3.64 -28.21
C CYS A 96 2.91 -3.80 -28.27
N ILE A 97 3.57 -4.12 -27.15
CA ILE A 97 5.01 -4.39 -27.09
C ILE A 97 5.36 -5.58 -28.00
N GLY A 98 4.64 -6.69 -27.88
CA GLY A 98 4.86 -7.88 -28.68
C GLY A 98 4.71 -7.64 -30.19
N THR A 99 3.81 -6.74 -30.60
CA THR A 99 3.67 -6.35 -32.03
C THR A 99 4.80 -5.46 -32.52
N ILE A 100 5.27 -4.50 -31.71
CA ILE A 100 6.38 -3.60 -32.08
C ILE A 100 7.68 -4.40 -32.22
N TYR A 101 7.89 -5.36 -31.32
CA TYR A 101 9.07 -6.22 -31.24
C TYR A 101 8.82 -7.60 -31.85
N LEU A 102 7.96 -7.71 -32.85
CA LEU A 102 7.60 -8.98 -33.44
C LEU A 102 8.81 -9.60 -34.17
N ASN A 103 9.14 -10.85 -33.84
CA ASN A 103 10.23 -11.61 -34.47
C ASN A 103 11.55 -10.84 -34.54
N ILE A 104 12.04 -10.37 -33.38
CA ILE A 104 13.40 -9.82 -33.31
C ILE A 104 14.36 -10.90 -33.78
N GLY A 105 15.00 -10.71 -34.94
CA GLY A 105 15.94 -11.67 -35.51
C GLY A 105 17.17 -11.95 -34.63
N THR A 106 18.24 -12.43 -35.24
CA THR A 106 19.49 -12.78 -34.54
C THR A 106 20.68 -11.90 -34.96
N SER A 107 20.41 -10.71 -35.49
CA SER A 107 21.45 -9.76 -35.91
C SER A 107 22.05 -9.01 -34.71
N TYR A 108 23.18 -8.32 -34.89
CA TYR A 108 23.76 -7.47 -33.83
C TYR A 108 22.78 -6.40 -33.32
N ASN A 109 21.99 -5.81 -34.21
CA ASN A 109 20.94 -4.85 -33.84
C ASN A 109 19.81 -5.51 -33.01
N SER A 110 19.64 -6.83 -33.15
CA SER A 110 18.65 -7.61 -32.42
C SER A 110 18.98 -7.77 -30.94
N ILE A 111 20.26 -7.65 -30.55
CA ILE A 111 20.68 -7.69 -29.13
C ILE A 111 20.10 -6.48 -28.39
N LEU A 112 20.29 -5.28 -28.95
CA LEU A 112 19.76 -4.05 -28.38
C LEU A 112 18.23 -4.09 -28.32
N ALA A 113 17.56 -4.56 -29.39
CA ALA A 113 16.12 -4.67 -29.44
C ALA A 113 15.55 -5.65 -28.39
N ARG A 114 16.23 -6.77 -28.12
CA ARG A 114 15.83 -7.73 -27.07
C ARG A 114 15.96 -7.12 -25.68
N GLY A 115 17.08 -6.44 -25.40
CA GLY A 115 17.26 -5.70 -24.16
C GLY A 115 16.18 -4.62 -23.97
N ALA A 116 15.87 -3.88 -25.04
CA ALA A 116 14.82 -2.86 -25.03
C ALA A 116 13.45 -3.43 -24.70
N CYS A 117 13.09 -4.53 -25.35
CA CYS A 117 11.84 -5.23 -25.12
C CYS A 117 11.74 -5.73 -23.68
N ALA A 118 12.78 -6.39 -23.16
CA ALA A 118 12.80 -6.86 -21.78
C ALA A 118 12.64 -5.68 -20.80
N SER A 119 13.41 -4.61 -21.02
CA SER A 119 13.40 -3.47 -20.10
C SER A 119 12.05 -2.75 -20.09
N PHE A 120 11.40 -2.66 -21.25
CA PHE A 120 10.07 -2.09 -21.35
C PHE A 120 9.00 -2.98 -20.72
N VAL A 121 9.07 -4.31 -20.87
CA VAL A 121 8.12 -5.25 -20.26
C VAL A 121 8.25 -5.22 -18.75
N PHE A 122 9.45 -5.45 -18.21
CA PHE A 122 9.67 -5.40 -16.77
C PHE A 122 9.35 -4.01 -16.21
N GLY A 123 9.82 -2.95 -16.85
CA GLY A 123 9.56 -1.56 -16.46
C GLY A 123 8.07 -1.23 -16.43
N PHE A 124 7.35 -1.47 -17.52
CA PHE A 124 5.95 -1.08 -17.65
C PHE A 124 5.02 -1.93 -16.76
N VAL A 125 5.17 -3.25 -16.76
CA VAL A 125 4.36 -4.18 -15.95
C VAL A 125 4.52 -3.86 -14.46
N THR A 126 5.73 -3.50 -14.03
CA THR A 126 5.98 -3.11 -12.64
C THR A 126 5.59 -1.68 -12.33
N PHE A 127 5.62 -0.75 -13.29
CA PHE A 127 5.16 0.63 -13.08
C PHE A 127 3.63 0.69 -12.93
N MET A 128 2.91 -0.08 -13.74
CA MET A 128 1.46 -0.27 -13.60
C MET A 128 1.09 -0.94 -12.25
N SER A 129 2.07 -1.64 -11.64
CA SER A 129 2.29 -1.80 -10.19
C SER A 129 1.42 -0.92 -9.28
N ILE A 130 1.75 0.36 -9.43
CA ILE A 130 1.39 1.49 -8.58
C ILE A 130 -0.09 1.83 -8.71
N GLY A 131 -0.75 1.42 -9.80
CA GLY A 131 -2.18 1.62 -10.00
C GLY A 131 -3.05 0.98 -8.92
N GLY A 132 -2.54 -0.03 -8.20
CA GLY A 132 -3.22 -0.63 -7.06
C GLY A 132 -3.10 0.16 -5.74
N PHE A 133 -2.33 1.25 -5.71
CA PHE A 133 -2.06 2.00 -4.49
C PHE A 133 -3.30 2.59 -3.80
N PRO A 134 -4.29 3.19 -4.52
CA PRO A 134 -5.47 3.77 -3.89
C PRO A 134 -6.27 2.75 -3.05
N SER A 135 -6.48 1.53 -3.58
CA SER A 135 -7.19 0.47 -2.86
C SER A 135 -6.44 0.03 -1.61
N PHE A 136 -5.10 -0.02 -1.64
CA PHE A 136 -4.31 -0.30 -0.43
C PHE A 136 -4.45 0.78 0.65
N VAL A 137 -4.57 2.05 0.25
CA VAL A 137 -4.79 3.15 1.21
C VAL A 137 -6.16 3.02 1.86
N GLU A 138 -7.18 2.56 1.13
CA GLU A 138 -8.50 2.28 1.70
C GLU A 138 -8.45 1.12 2.70
N ASP A 139 -7.81 0.01 2.34
CA ASP A 139 -7.62 -1.13 3.25
C ASP A 139 -6.82 -0.76 4.50
N MET A 140 -5.81 0.12 4.36
CA MET A 140 -5.00 0.61 5.48
C MET A 140 -5.83 1.42 6.49
N LYS A 141 -6.79 2.23 6.03
CA LYS A 141 -7.70 2.98 6.92
C LYS A 141 -8.57 2.04 7.76
N VAL A 142 -9.09 0.98 7.13
CA VAL A 142 -9.86 -0.05 7.84
C VAL A 142 -8.98 -0.79 8.83
N PHE A 143 -7.77 -1.18 8.41
CA PHE A 143 -6.77 -1.83 9.26
C PHE A 143 -6.46 -1.02 10.52
N GLN A 144 -6.19 0.28 10.39
CA GLN A 144 -5.88 1.15 11.53
C GLN A 144 -7.02 1.14 12.57
N ARG A 145 -8.28 1.20 12.12
CA ARG A 145 -9.45 1.13 13.00
C ARG A 145 -9.58 -0.23 13.69
N GLU A 146 -9.40 -1.33 12.96
CA GLU A 146 -9.52 -2.68 13.51
C GLU A 146 -8.37 -3.02 14.47
N ARG A 147 -7.18 -2.47 14.21
CA ARG A 147 -5.99 -2.56 15.08
C ARG A 147 -6.22 -1.84 16.41
N LEU A 148 -6.76 -0.62 16.39
CA LEU A 148 -7.08 0.14 17.61
C LEU A 148 -8.13 -0.57 18.48
N ASN A 149 -9.03 -1.33 17.84
CA ASN A 149 -10.01 -2.16 18.53
C ASN A 149 -9.45 -3.57 18.92
N GLY A 150 -8.16 -3.83 18.78
CA GLY A 150 -7.53 -5.09 19.21
C GLY A 150 -7.89 -6.35 18.41
N HIS A 151 -8.42 -6.23 17.18
CA HIS A 151 -8.96 -7.37 16.43
C HIS A 151 -7.90 -8.30 15.85
N TYR A 152 -6.75 -7.78 15.40
CA TYR A 152 -5.64 -8.57 14.86
C TYR A 152 -4.32 -7.78 14.80
N GLY A 153 -3.22 -8.50 14.59
CA GLY A 153 -1.87 -7.93 14.48
C GLY A 153 -1.46 -7.54 13.06
N VAL A 154 -0.41 -6.71 12.95
CA VAL A 154 0.17 -6.26 11.67
C VAL A 154 0.61 -7.44 10.79
N THR A 155 1.26 -8.44 11.39
CA THR A 155 1.77 -9.61 10.65
C THR A 155 0.64 -10.43 10.02
N ALA A 156 -0.50 -10.58 10.72
CA ALA A 156 -1.65 -11.33 10.18
C ALA A 156 -2.28 -10.61 8.99
N PHE A 157 -2.30 -9.27 9.04
CA PHE A 157 -2.75 -8.41 7.94
C PHE A 157 -1.86 -8.53 6.71
N VAL A 158 -0.54 -8.35 6.87
CA VAL A 158 0.41 -8.38 5.76
C VAL A 158 0.43 -9.75 5.07
N ILE A 159 0.43 -10.84 5.84
CA ILE A 159 0.37 -12.20 5.29
C ILE A 159 -0.99 -12.44 4.61
N GLY A 160 -2.09 -12.06 5.26
CA GLY A 160 -3.42 -12.25 4.71
C GLY A 160 -3.62 -11.53 3.39
N ASN A 161 -3.14 -10.29 3.30
CA ASN A 161 -3.24 -9.47 2.11
C ASN A 161 -2.30 -9.92 0.98
N THR A 162 -1.09 -10.37 1.32
CA THR A 162 -0.17 -10.94 0.33
C THR A 162 -0.76 -12.21 -0.28
N LEU A 163 -1.28 -13.11 0.54
CA LEU A 163 -1.87 -14.38 0.08
C LEU A 163 -3.14 -14.18 -0.76
N SER A 164 -3.97 -13.17 -0.45
CA SER A 164 -5.15 -12.86 -1.26
C SER A 164 -4.79 -12.26 -2.62
N ALA A 165 -3.72 -11.46 -2.69
CA ALA A 165 -3.24 -10.84 -3.93
C ALA A 165 -2.52 -11.83 -4.87
N MET A 166 -1.79 -12.81 -4.32
CA MET A 166 -1.00 -13.80 -5.08
C MET A 166 -1.70 -14.38 -6.33
N PRO A 167 -2.92 -14.95 -6.27
CA PRO A 167 -3.56 -15.55 -7.45
C PRO A 167 -3.78 -14.56 -8.59
N PHE A 168 -4.12 -13.30 -8.27
CA PHE A 168 -4.32 -12.26 -9.28
C PHE A 168 -2.99 -11.81 -9.90
N LEU A 169 -1.95 -11.67 -9.09
CA LEU A 169 -0.61 -11.32 -9.58
C LEU A 169 -0.03 -12.41 -10.49
N ILE A 170 -0.16 -13.68 -10.09
CA ILE A 170 0.24 -14.83 -10.91
C ILE A 170 -0.50 -14.82 -12.24
N MET A 171 -1.82 -14.60 -12.22
CA MET A 171 -2.62 -14.53 -13.45
C MET A 171 -2.14 -13.40 -14.38
N ILE A 172 -1.90 -12.20 -13.84
CA ILE A 172 -1.42 -11.04 -14.61
C ILE A 172 -0.04 -11.33 -15.22
N THR A 173 0.92 -11.79 -14.43
CA THR A 173 2.30 -12.02 -14.90
C THR A 173 2.39 -13.21 -15.84
N PHE A 174 1.60 -14.26 -15.61
CA PHE A 174 1.53 -15.41 -16.50
C PHE A 174 1.00 -15.03 -17.87
N ILE A 175 -0.16 -14.35 -17.94
CA ILE A 175 -0.77 -13.97 -19.22
C ILE A 175 0.12 -12.97 -19.97
N SER A 176 0.54 -11.88 -19.31
CA SER A 176 1.38 -10.85 -19.92
C SER A 176 2.76 -11.38 -20.33
N GLY A 177 3.37 -12.23 -19.49
CA GLY A 177 4.65 -12.87 -19.77
C GLY A 177 4.56 -13.86 -20.94
N THR A 178 3.51 -14.67 -20.99
CA THR A 178 3.26 -15.62 -22.10
C THR A 178 3.14 -14.88 -23.44
N ILE A 179 2.27 -13.87 -23.51
CA ILE A 179 2.03 -13.10 -24.72
C ILE A 179 3.35 -12.49 -25.22
N CYS A 180 4.07 -11.79 -24.34
CA CYS A 180 5.32 -11.14 -24.71
C CYS A 180 6.38 -12.15 -25.18
N TYR A 181 6.56 -13.24 -24.44
CA TYR A 181 7.64 -14.20 -24.70
C TYR A 181 7.47 -14.89 -26.06
N PHE A 182 6.24 -15.31 -26.40
CA PHE A 182 5.96 -15.97 -27.67
C PHE A 182 5.91 -15.00 -28.87
N MET A 183 5.36 -13.79 -28.71
CA MET A 183 5.30 -12.81 -29.81
C MET A 183 6.70 -12.32 -30.21
N VAL A 184 7.56 -12.06 -29.23
CA VAL A 184 8.92 -11.54 -29.46
C VAL A 184 9.87 -12.65 -29.95
N ARG A 185 9.50 -13.93 -29.75
CA ARG A 185 10.37 -15.10 -29.92
C ARG A 185 11.68 -14.92 -29.13
N LEU A 186 11.52 -14.82 -27.82
CA LEU A 186 12.63 -14.93 -26.88
C LEU A 186 13.25 -16.34 -26.94
N HIS A 187 14.36 -16.53 -26.23
CA HIS A 187 15.19 -17.72 -26.33
C HIS A 187 14.38 -19.01 -26.13
N PRO A 188 14.32 -19.95 -27.11
CA PRO A 188 13.46 -21.12 -27.00
C PRO A 188 13.84 -22.02 -25.82
N GLY A 189 12.84 -22.63 -25.18
CA GLY A 189 13.02 -23.59 -24.09
C GLY A 189 12.11 -23.32 -22.89
N PHE A 190 11.51 -24.38 -22.34
CA PHE A 190 10.56 -24.27 -21.24
C PHE A 190 11.18 -23.68 -19.96
N GLU A 191 12.45 -24.00 -19.68
CA GLU A 191 13.17 -23.47 -18.51
C GLU A 191 13.34 -21.94 -18.59
N HIS A 192 13.76 -21.42 -19.75
CA HIS A 192 13.93 -19.98 -19.99
C HIS A 192 12.59 -19.23 -19.92
N TYR A 193 11.53 -19.85 -20.45
CA TYR A 193 10.18 -19.32 -20.35
C TYR A 193 9.70 -19.23 -18.90
N MET A 194 9.83 -20.32 -18.14
CA MET A 194 9.40 -20.35 -16.75
C MET A 194 10.21 -19.37 -15.90
N PHE A 195 11.53 -19.29 -16.13
CA PHE A 195 12.39 -18.31 -15.48
C PHE A 195 11.92 -16.88 -15.75
N PHE A 196 11.61 -16.54 -17.02
CA PHE A 196 11.11 -15.22 -17.38
C PHE A 196 9.80 -14.87 -16.66
N VAL A 197 8.82 -15.78 -16.62
CA VAL A 197 7.54 -15.56 -15.93
C VAL A 197 7.73 -15.43 -14.41
N LEU A 198 8.61 -16.25 -13.82
CA LEU A 198 8.94 -16.17 -12.39
C LEU A 198 9.66 -14.87 -12.04
N CYS A 199 10.60 -14.41 -12.85
CA CYS A 199 11.26 -13.11 -12.68
C CYS A 199 10.26 -11.97 -12.77
N LEU A 200 9.32 -12.02 -13.74
CA LEU A 200 8.27 -11.01 -13.89
C LEU A 200 7.34 -11.01 -12.68
N TYR A 201 6.94 -12.18 -12.20
CA TYR A 201 6.14 -12.34 -10.98
C TYR A 201 6.84 -11.78 -9.75
N ALA A 202 8.09 -12.17 -9.50
CA ALA A 202 8.89 -11.69 -8.38
C ALA A 202 9.03 -10.16 -8.41
N SER A 203 9.28 -9.59 -9.59
CA SER A 203 9.39 -8.14 -9.80
C SER A 203 8.09 -7.41 -9.42
N VAL A 204 6.94 -7.92 -9.86
CA VAL A 204 5.63 -7.34 -9.52
C VAL A 204 5.35 -7.47 -8.02
N THR A 205 5.60 -8.63 -7.42
CA THR A 205 5.39 -8.85 -5.97
C THR A 205 6.25 -7.93 -5.11
N VAL A 206 7.50 -7.65 -5.53
CA VAL A 206 8.38 -6.69 -4.85
C VAL A 206 7.78 -5.28 -4.91
N VAL A 207 7.25 -4.85 -6.07
CA VAL A 207 6.61 -3.53 -6.18
C VAL A 207 5.34 -3.44 -5.35
N GLU A 208 4.48 -4.45 -5.37
CA GLU A 208 3.28 -4.49 -4.52
C GLU A 208 3.64 -4.38 -3.02
N SER A 209 4.71 -5.07 -2.61
CA SER A 209 5.21 -5.02 -1.22
C SER A 209 5.78 -3.64 -0.88
N LEU A 210 6.52 -3.02 -1.80
CA LEU A 210 7.04 -1.67 -1.66
C LEU A 210 5.88 -0.65 -1.55
N MET A 211 4.85 -0.78 -2.39
CA MET A 211 3.67 0.09 -2.35
C MET A 211 2.92 -0.05 -1.02
N MET A 212 2.79 -1.27 -0.49
CA MET A 212 2.20 -1.50 0.84
C MET A 212 3.01 -0.85 1.97
N ALA A 213 4.35 -0.88 1.88
CA ALA A 213 5.22 -0.19 2.83
C ALA A 213 5.04 1.34 2.74
N ILE A 214 4.99 1.91 1.53
CA ILE A 214 4.73 3.34 1.31
C ILE A 214 3.35 3.74 1.85
N ALA A 215 2.31 2.92 1.64
CA ALA A 215 0.95 3.18 2.13
C ALA A 215 0.87 3.28 3.66
N SER A 216 1.79 2.63 4.38
CA SER A 216 1.86 2.70 5.84
C SER A 216 2.49 3.99 6.38
N ILE A 217 3.33 4.66 5.56
CA ILE A 217 4.10 5.84 5.95
C ILE A 217 3.39 7.13 5.51
N VAL A 218 2.77 7.09 4.33
CA VAL A 218 2.29 8.30 3.67
C VAL A 218 0.84 8.62 4.08
N PRO A 219 0.54 9.86 4.51
CA PRO A 219 -0.80 10.23 4.98
C PRO A 219 -1.83 10.43 3.84
N ASN A 220 -1.37 10.67 2.61
CA ASN A 220 -2.22 10.99 1.45
C ASN A 220 -1.92 10.09 0.26
N PHE A 221 -2.98 9.64 -0.43
CA PHE A 221 -2.84 8.71 -1.56
C PHE A 221 -1.99 9.31 -2.70
N LEU A 222 -2.14 10.60 -3.00
CA LEU A 222 -1.41 11.27 -4.08
C LEU A 222 0.10 11.31 -3.81
N MET A 223 0.51 11.63 -2.58
CA MET A 223 1.92 11.60 -2.20
C MET A 223 2.50 10.20 -2.35
N GLY A 224 1.73 9.16 -2.01
CA GLY A 224 2.20 7.78 -2.11
C GLY A 224 2.39 7.32 -3.55
N ILE A 225 1.48 7.69 -4.47
CA ILE A 225 1.63 7.46 -5.91
C ILE A 225 2.89 8.16 -6.44
N ILE A 226 3.10 9.44 -6.09
CA ILE A 226 4.27 10.21 -6.53
C ILE A 226 5.57 9.59 -6.00
N THR A 227 5.61 9.22 -4.72
CA THR A 227 6.78 8.57 -4.11
C THR A 227 7.06 7.21 -4.74
N GLY A 228 6.02 6.39 -4.93
CA GLY A 228 6.16 5.07 -5.56
C GLY A 228 6.66 5.16 -7.00
N ALA A 229 6.07 6.06 -7.80
CA ALA A 229 6.51 6.33 -9.17
C ALA A 229 7.94 6.88 -9.24
N GLY A 230 8.31 7.75 -8.29
CA GLY A 230 9.67 8.28 -8.17
C GLY A 230 10.70 7.18 -7.88
N ILE A 231 10.44 6.32 -6.89
CA ILE A 231 11.34 5.20 -6.56
C ILE A 231 11.44 4.24 -7.75
N GLN A 232 10.31 3.91 -8.37
CA GLN A 232 10.26 3.01 -9.53
C GLN A 232 11.03 3.58 -10.72
N GLY A 233 10.88 4.88 -11.00
CA GLY A 233 11.62 5.58 -12.05
C GLY A 233 13.12 5.53 -11.80
N ILE A 234 13.56 5.74 -10.55
CA ILE A 234 14.98 5.63 -10.21
C ILE A 234 15.48 4.19 -10.37
N PHE A 235 14.74 3.19 -9.91
CA PHE A 235 15.12 1.78 -10.09
C PHE A 235 15.24 1.40 -11.57
N MET A 236 14.37 1.94 -12.42
CA MET A 236 14.44 1.72 -13.86
C MET A 236 15.68 2.36 -14.50
N LEU A 237 16.13 3.53 -14.03
CA LEU A 237 17.36 4.18 -14.52
C LEU A 237 18.62 3.37 -14.20
N VAL A 238 18.65 2.70 -13.04
CA VAL A 238 19.80 1.91 -12.59
C VAL A 238 19.67 0.41 -12.94
N SER A 239 18.71 0.04 -13.80
CA SER A 239 18.44 -1.34 -14.22
C SER A 239 19.53 -1.98 -15.08
N GLY A 240 20.57 -1.24 -15.47
CA GLY A 240 21.66 -1.74 -16.33
C GLY A 240 21.35 -1.68 -17.84
N TYR A 241 20.09 -1.43 -18.23
CA TYR A 241 19.71 -1.28 -19.63
C TYR A 241 20.04 0.11 -20.21
N PHE A 242 19.64 1.20 -19.54
CA PHE A 242 19.89 2.56 -20.04
C PHE A 242 21.37 2.95 -20.01
N ARG A 243 22.09 2.45 -19.02
CA ARG A 243 23.53 2.61 -18.89
C ARG A 243 24.10 1.39 -18.20
N LEU A 244 25.21 0.86 -18.73
CA LEU A 244 25.82 -0.32 -18.15
C LEU A 244 26.31 -0.03 -16.73
N PRO A 245 26.22 -1.01 -15.81
CA PRO A 245 26.60 -0.83 -14.40
C PRO A 245 28.02 -0.32 -14.18
N ASN A 246 28.92 -0.64 -15.12
CA ASN A 246 30.31 -0.22 -15.06
C ASN A 246 30.51 1.27 -15.34
N ASP A 247 29.63 1.87 -16.13
CA ASP A 247 29.72 3.26 -16.57
C ASP A 247 28.92 4.22 -15.68
N ILE A 248 28.24 3.69 -14.67
CA ILE A 248 27.43 4.45 -13.72
C ILE A 248 28.34 5.10 -12.64
N PRO A 249 28.10 6.37 -12.25
CA PRO A 249 28.89 7.02 -11.22
C PRO A 249 28.86 6.26 -9.88
N LYS A 250 30.05 6.07 -9.29
CA LYS A 250 30.28 5.15 -8.15
C LYS A 250 29.52 5.47 -6.85
N PRO A 251 29.50 6.71 -6.33
CA PRO A 251 29.20 6.94 -4.91
C PRO A 251 27.72 6.85 -4.51
N VAL A 252 26.79 6.90 -5.48
CA VAL A 252 25.33 6.87 -5.18
C VAL A 252 24.62 5.89 -6.10
N TRP A 253 24.92 5.96 -7.39
CA TRP A 253 24.19 5.24 -8.42
C TRP A 253 24.64 3.78 -8.56
N ARG A 254 25.96 3.53 -8.55
CA ARG A 254 26.50 2.15 -8.57
C ARG A 254 26.49 1.50 -7.19
N TYR A 255 26.69 2.28 -6.14
CA TYR A 255 26.57 1.83 -4.76
C TYR A 255 25.81 2.90 -3.98
N PRO A 256 24.65 2.62 -3.36
CA PRO A 256 23.95 1.33 -3.24
C PRO A 256 22.82 1.12 -4.28
N MET A 257 22.48 2.11 -5.10
CA MET A 257 21.18 2.12 -5.81
C MET A 257 20.99 0.96 -6.81
N SER A 258 22.04 0.56 -7.53
CA SER A 258 21.95 -0.58 -8.47
C SER A 258 21.72 -1.90 -7.75
N TYR A 259 22.27 -2.08 -6.55
CA TYR A 259 22.13 -3.31 -5.78
C TYR A 259 20.76 -3.43 -5.10
N ILE A 260 20.16 -2.28 -4.75
CA ILE A 260 18.81 -2.21 -4.17
C ILE A 260 17.74 -2.40 -5.25
N SER A 261 18.01 -1.94 -6.48
CA SER A 261 17.06 -2.05 -7.59
C SER A 261 16.86 -3.51 -7.99
N PHE A 262 15.65 -4.04 -7.81
CA PHE A 262 15.32 -5.38 -8.30
C PHE A 262 15.37 -5.46 -9.83
N HIS A 263 15.16 -4.35 -10.55
CA HIS A 263 15.26 -4.28 -12.01
C HIS A 263 16.65 -4.63 -12.51
N PHE A 264 17.70 -4.33 -11.74
CA PHE A 264 19.08 -4.70 -12.06
C PHE A 264 19.28 -6.21 -12.11
N TRP A 265 18.53 -6.97 -11.31
CA TRP A 265 18.64 -8.42 -11.21
C TRP A 265 17.69 -9.17 -12.15
N ALA A 266 16.61 -8.49 -12.57
CA ALA A 266 15.59 -9.07 -13.44
C ALA A 266 15.92 -8.95 -14.94
N LEU A 267 16.77 -7.98 -15.31
CA LEU A 267 17.25 -7.67 -16.67
C LEU A 267 18.65 -8.24 -16.94
#